data_AF-A0A5E6NQ79-F1
#
_entry.id   AF-A0A5E6NQ79-F1
#
_cell.length_a   1.000
_cell.length_b   1.000
_cell.length_c   1.000
_cell.angle_alpha   90.00
_cell.angle_beta   90.00
_cell.angle_gamma   90.00
#
_symmetry.space_group_name_H-M   'P 1'
#
loop_
_entity.id
_entity.type
_entity.pdbx_description
1 polymer ?
#
loop_
_entity_poly.entity_id
_entity_poly.type
_entity_poly.pdbx_seq_one_letter_code
_entity_poly.pdbx_strand_id
1 'polypeptide(L)'
;MIDELLSDGNASLIKISNLVVNIQNNIQDNDGKGLLIVIDELGKFLEYSARHESNDIFLLQILAEATYNNNILLFVLLHQSFEQYGKNLNTKLKNEWAKIQGRYEVLSLVETVTQSLHIMGQVFQNKLSQTQLKPIQIKIKNAVKVLKENQLLPVSLDTKTAQRLFKNCYPLHPITALLLPTLCQKVAQNERTLFNYLGGSEPLALLAKLDKMAVGDFVLPEDIFDYFLTGQILTNDLQVQRTTVEVNSAIERFLTNNIEEVSLLKTIGLLNVISKIPASKSLLRLCDS
;
A
#
# COMPACT_ATOMS: atom_id res chain seq x y z
N MET A 1 -26.59 -24.10 21.93
CA MET A 1 -26.39 -24.43 20.51
C MET A 1 -25.04 -23.99 19.96
N ILE A 2 -24.70 -22.69 19.82
CA ILE A 2 -23.35 -22.26 19.36
C ILE A 2 -22.26 -22.64 20.37
N ASP A 3 -22.51 -22.44 21.66
CA ASP A 3 -21.56 -22.80 22.72
C ASP A 3 -21.31 -24.32 22.82
N GLU A 4 -22.29 -25.15 22.47
CA GLU A 4 -22.14 -26.62 22.40
C GLU A 4 -21.33 -27.07 21.17
N LEU A 5 -21.31 -26.28 20.09
CA LEU A 5 -20.49 -26.57 18.92
C LEU A 5 -19.02 -26.25 19.15
N LEU A 6 -18.75 -25.23 19.98
CA LEU A 6 -17.39 -24.84 20.35
C LEU A 6 -16.76 -25.82 21.36
N SER A 7 -17.58 -26.52 22.15
CA SER A 7 -17.10 -27.48 23.17
C SER A 7 -16.74 -28.88 22.63
N ASP A 8 -17.30 -29.31 21.50
CA ASP A 8 -17.16 -30.69 21.00
C ASP A 8 -15.92 -30.93 20.10
N GLY A 9 -15.19 -29.88 19.70
CA GLY A 9 -13.95 -29.97 18.94
C GLY A 9 -14.04 -30.57 17.52
N ASN A 10 -15.15 -31.19 17.13
CA ASN A 10 -15.37 -31.83 15.82
C ASN A 10 -16.78 -31.51 15.29
N ALA A 11 -16.96 -30.31 14.74
CA ALA A 11 -18.16 -29.98 13.98
C ALA A 11 -18.04 -30.54 12.55
N SER A 12 -18.94 -31.43 12.15
CA SER A 12 -18.97 -31.91 10.76
C SER A 12 -19.33 -30.77 9.80
N LEU A 13 -18.78 -30.81 8.58
CA LEU A 13 -19.04 -29.81 7.53
C LEU A 13 -20.54 -29.62 7.25
N ILE A 14 -21.32 -30.71 7.28
CA ILE A 14 -22.78 -30.69 7.11
C ILE A 14 -23.46 -29.90 8.23
N LYS A 15 -23.01 -30.10 9.48
CA LYS A 15 -23.56 -29.39 10.64
C LYS A 15 -23.29 -27.89 10.51
N ILE A 16 -22.09 -27.51 10.07
CA ILE A 16 -21.73 -26.10 9.83
C ILE A 16 -22.61 -25.46 8.74
N SER A 17 -22.80 -26.13 7.61
CA SER A 17 -23.69 -25.65 6.54
C SER A 17 -25.10 -25.37 7.04
N ASN A 18 -25.70 -26.36 7.73
CA ASN A 18 -27.05 -26.24 8.28
C ASN A 18 -27.16 -25.09 9.29
N LEU A 19 -26.13 -24.87 10.11
CA LEU A 19 -26.12 -23.75 11.05
C LEU A 19 -26.11 -22.41 10.35
N VAL A 20 -25.27 -22.26 9.32
CA VAL A 20 -25.17 -21.01 8.54
C VAL A 20 -26.50 -20.67 7.88
N VAL A 21 -27.16 -21.67 7.26
CA VAL A 21 -28.49 -21.51 6.67
C VAL A 21 -29.54 -21.21 7.74
N ASN A 22 -29.52 -21.91 8.87
CA ASN A 22 -30.47 -21.65 9.96
C ASN A 22 -30.31 -20.25 10.55
N ILE A 23 -29.08 -19.75 10.69
CA ILE A 23 -28.81 -18.37 11.13
C ILE A 23 -29.41 -17.40 10.11
N GLN A 24 -29.16 -17.61 8.81
CA GLN A 24 -29.71 -16.74 7.77
C GLN A 24 -31.25 -16.72 7.75
N ASN A 25 -31.89 -17.89 7.88
CA ASN A 25 -33.35 -17.98 7.97
C ASN A 25 -33.88 -17.22 9.19
N ASN A 26 -33.29 -17.42 10.36
CA ASN A 26 -33.69 -16.69 11.58
C ASN A 26 -33.51 -15.17 11.41
N ILE A 27 -32.45 -14.71 10.74
CA ILE A 27 -32.26 -13.27 10.46
C ILE A 27 -33.41 -12.76 9.57
N GLN A 28 -33.80 -13.52 8.55
CA GLN A 28 -34.87 -13.13 7.63
C GLN A 28 -36.25 -13.15 8.29
N ASP A 29 -36.51 -14.10 9.19
CA ASP A 29 -37.73 -14.19 9.98
C ASP A 29 -37.89 -13.01 10.97
N ASN A 30 -36.79 -12.29 11.26
CA ASN A 30 -36.75 -11.12 12.13
C ASN A 30 -36.46 -9.81 11.36
N ASP A 31 -37.01 -9.68 10.15
CA ASP A 31 -36.90 -8.49 9.27
C ASP A 31 -35.46 -8.11 8.84
N GLY A 32 -34.49 -9.01 9.01
CA GLY A 32 -33.12 -8.84 8.54
C GLY A 32 -32.98 -9.08 7.04
N LYS A 33 -31.99 -8.41 6.41
CA LYS A 33 -31.76 -8.45 4.96
C LYS A 33 -30.85 -9.57 4.48
N GLY A 34 -30.38 -10.47 5.34
CA GLY A 34 -29.42 -11.52 4.98
C GLY A 34 -28.21 -11.56 5.92
N LEU A 35 -27.31 -12.50 5.66
CA LEU A 35 -26.12 -12.78 6.48
C LEU A 35 -24.85 -12.37 5.72
N LEU A 36 -24.03 -11.50 6.30
CA LEU A 36 -22.69 -11.19 5.80
C LEU A 36 -21.66 -11.94 6.67
N ILE A 37 -20.84 -12.78 6.03
CA ILE A 37 -19.71 -13.46 6.65
C ILE A 37 -18.42 -12.88 6.07
N VAL A 38 -17.59 -12.28 6.93
CA VAL A 38 -16.28 -11.76 6.54
C VAL A 38 -15.19 -12.58 7.22
N ILE A 39 -14.28 -13.15 6.43
CA ILE A 39 -13.10 -13.86 6.92
C ILE A 39 -11.87 -13.03 6.56
N ASP A 40 -11.29 -12.37 7.55
CA ASP A 40 -9.99 -11.72 7.41
C ASP A 40 -8.85 -12.74 7.56
N GLU A 41 -7.70 -12.45 6.94
CA GLU A 41 -6.50 -13.28 6.97
C GLU A 41 -6.74 -14.76 6.63
N LEU A 42 -7.57 -15.05 5.60
CA LEU A 42 -7.87 -16.42 5.17
C LEU A 42 -6.60 -17.25 4.89
N GLY A 43 -5.51 -16.57 4.53
CA GLY A 43 -4.20 -17.16 4.26
C GLY A 43 -3.68 -18.04 5.40
N LYS A 44 -3.96 -17.70 6.67
CA LYS A 44 -3.55 -18.52 7.81
C LYS A 44 -4.21 -19.91 7.79
N PHE A 45 -5.49 -19.97 7.41
CA PHE A 45 -6.21 -21.23 7.27
C PHE A 45 -5.71 -22.04 6.08
N LEU A 46 -5.37 -21.37 4.98
CA LEU A 46 -4.77 -22.01 3.81
C LEU A 46 -3.37 -22.57 4.13
N GLU A 47 -2.51 -21.80 4.79
CA GLU A 47 -1.19 -22.27 5.23
C GLU A 47 -1.30 -23.48 6.16
N TYR A 48 -2.23 -23.43 7.10
CA TYR A 48 -2.49 -24.56 8.00
C TYR A 48 -2.92 -25.80 7.22
N SER A 49 -3.91 -25.64 6.33
CA SER A 49 -4.43 -26.74 5.50
C SER A 49 -3.34 -27.32 4.59
N ALA A 50 -2.46 -26.47 4.05
CA ALA A 50 -1.36 -26.89 3.20
C ALA A 50 -0.27 -27.65 3.97
N ARG A 51 0.03 -27.25 5.22
CA ARG A 51 1.03 -27.92 6.06
C ARG A 51 0.56 -29.28 6.59
N HIS A 52 -0.73 -29.42 6.88
CA HIS A 52 -1.28 -30.62 7.50
C HIS A 52 -2.01 -31.52 6.50
N GLU A 53 -2.05 -31.14 5.22
CA GLU A 53 -2.87 -31.76 4.16
C GLU A 53 -4.32 -32.00 4.64
N SER A 54 -4.84 -31.07 5.45
CA SER A 54 -6.14 -31.23 6.09
C SER A 54 -7.28 -30.95 5.11
N ASN A 55 -8.42 -31.59 5.35
CA ASN A 55 -9.65 -31.37 4.60
C ASN A 55 -10.37 -30.06 5.01
N ASP A 56 -9.73 -29.20 5.82
CA ASP A 56 -10.35 -27.99 6.34
C ASP A 56 -10.69 -26.99 5.23
N ILE A 57 -9.96 -27.02 4.10
CA ILE A 57 -10.28 -26.16 2.95
C ILE A 57 -11.67 -26.45 2.36
N PHE A 58 -12.20 -27.67 2.53
CA PHE A 58 -13.56 -28.00 2.08
C PHE A 58 -14.63 -27.22 2.83
N LEU A 59 -14.32 -26.63 4.00
CA LEU A 59 -15.21 -25.69 4.66
C LEU A 59 -15.51 -24.48 3.76
N LEU A 60 -14.52 -23.95 3.05
CA LEU A 60 -14.72 -22.85 2.11
C LEU A 60 -15.63 -23.23 0.95
N GLN A 61 -15.57 -24.50 0.51
CA GLN A 61 -16.50 -25.00 -0.50
C GLN A 61 -17.92 -24.99 0.04
N ILE A 62 -18.14 -25.54 1.22
CA ILE A 62 -19.45 -25.67 1.85
C ILE A 62 -20.06 -24.29 2.15
N LEU A 63 -19.26 -23.34 2.62
CA LEU A 63 -19.70 -21.98 2.85
C LEU A 63 -20.09 -21.28 1.53
N ALA A 64 -19.30 -21.45 0.46
CA ALA A 64 -19.63 -20.89 -0.85
C ALA A 64 -20.90 -21.54 -1.45
N GLU A 65 -21.10 -22.84 -1.27
CA GLU A 65 -22.32 -23.52 -1.71
C GLU A 65 -23.56 -23.03 -0.94
N ALA A 66 -23.40 -22.71 0.35
CA ALA A 66 -24.48 -22.14 1.15
C ALA A 66 -24.91 -20.75 0.66
N THR A 67 -24.09 -19.99 -0.07
CA THR A 67 -24.49 -18.67 -0.58
C THR A 67 -25.35 -18.73 -1.85
N TYR A 68 -25.43 -19.86 -2.55
CA TYR A 68 -26.04 -19.90 -3.88
C TYR A 68 -27.56 -19.65 -3.87
N ASN A 69 -28.27 -20.21 -2.89
CA ASN A 69 -29.74 -20.12 -2.78
C ASN A 69 -30.22 -19.34 -1.55
N ASN A 70 -29.29 -18.85 -0.74
CA ASN A 70 -29.59 -18.16 0.50
C ASN A 70 -29.08 -16.73 0.41
N ASN A 71 -29.70 -15.81 1.13
CA ASN A 71 -29.28 -14.42 1.15
C ASN A 71 -28.06 -14.24 2.06
N ILE A 72 -26.94 -14.83 1.64
CA ILE A 72 -25.67 -14.90 2.35
C ILE A 72 -24.60 -14.33 1.44
N LEU A 73 -23.83 -13.37 1.94
CA LEU A 73 -22.63 -12.87 1.28
C LEU A 73 -21.41 -13.37 2.06
N LEU A 74 -20.56 -14.16 1.38
CA LEU A 74 -19.27 -14.58 1.91
C LEU A 74 -18.16 -13.74 1.29
N PHE A 75 -17.43 -13.01 2.13
CA PHE A 75 -16.32 -12.16 1.73
C PHE A 75 -15.04 -12.62 2.44
N VAL A 76 -13.99 -12.89 1.68
CA VAL A 76 -12.72 -13.40 2.22
C VAL A 76 -11.57 -12.50 1.80
N LEU A 77 -10.63 -12.26 2.71
CA LEU A 77 -9.47 -11.42 2.48
C LEU A 77 -8.20 -12.28 2.48
N LEU A 78 -7.35 -12.05 1.48
CA LEU A 78 -6.09 -12.77 1.27
C LEU A 78 -4.98 -11.78 0.92
N HIS A 79 -3.77 -12.03 1.41
CA HIS A 79 -2.59 -11.25 1.02
C HIS A 79 -1.97 -11.72 -0.30
N GLN A 80 -2.19 -12.99 -0.66
CA GLN A 80 -1.65 -13.63 -1.86
C GLN A 80 -2.70 -14.53 -2.49
N SER A 81 -2.51 -14.96 -3.74
CA SER A 81 -3.44 -15.87 -4.39
C SER A 81 -3.45 -17.26 -3.71
N PHE A 82 -4.55 -18.00 -3.85
CA PHE A 82 -4.66 -19.40 -3.41
C PHE A 82 -3.50 -20.26 -3.91
N GLU A 83 -3.05 -20.02 -5.15
CA GLU A 83 -1.92 -20.74 -5.77
C GLU A 83 -0.60 -20.55 -5.01
N GLN A 84 -0.35 -19.36 -4.46
CA GLN A 84 0.86 -19.10 -3.69
C GLN A 84 0.85 -19.83 -2.35
N TYR A 85 -0.31 -19.86 -1.67
CA TYR A 85 -0.47 -20.63 -0.44
C TYR A 85 -0.35 -22.15 -0.67
N GLY A 86 -0.84 -22.63 -1.82
CA GLY A 86 -0.80 -24.04 -2.21
C GLY A 86 0.44 -24.46 -2.99
N LYS A 87 1.49 -23.63 -3.09
CA LYS A 87 2.62 -23.85 -4.02
C LYS A 87 3.33 -25.19 -3.82
N ASN A 88 3.41 -25.66 -2.58
CA ASN A 88 4.10 -26.91 -2.22
C ASN A 88 3.18 -28.14 -2.19
N LEU A 89 1.89 -27.98 -2.49
CA LEU A 89 0.94 -29.09 -2.51
C LEU A 89 1.19 -30.02 -3.71
N ASN A 90 0.81 -31.28 -3.54
CA ASN A 90 0.74 -32.24 -4.64
C ASN A 90 -0.33 -31.80 -5.68
N THR A 91 -0.21 -32.32 -6.91
CA THR A 91 -1.08 -31.92 -8.03
C THR A 91 -2.57 -32.17 -7.76
N LYS A 92 -2.89 -33.24 -7.03
CA LYS A 92 -4.28 -33.58 -6.70
C LYS A 92 -4.90 -32.50 -5.81
N LEU A 93 -4.22 -32.12 -4.73
CA LEU A 93 -4.68 -31.08 -3.81
C LEU A 93 -4.73 -29.70 -4.48
N LYS A 94 -3.75 -29.37 -5.34
CA LYS A 94 -3.80 -28.13 -6.15
C LYS A 94 -5.05 -28.05 -7.01
N ASN A 95 -5.43 -29.14 -7.65
CA ASN A 95 -6.65 -29.19 -8.47
C ASN A 95 -7.92 -29.01 -7.63
N GLU A 96 -7.97 -29.58 -6.42
CA GLU A 96 -9.10 -29.34 -5.51
C GLU A 96 -9.17 -27.89 -5.05
N TRP A 97 -8.03 -27.29 -4.69
CA TRP A 97 -7.95 -25.87 -4.33
C TRP A 97 -8.42 -24.95 -5.47
N ALA A 98 -8.01 -25.25 -6.71
CA ALA A 98 -8.45 -24.50 -7.89
C ALA A 98 -9.97 -24.59 -8.12
N LYS A 99 -10.57 -25.77 -7.88
CA LYS A 99 -12.04 -25.93 -7.95
C LYS A 99 -12.74 -25.09 -6.89
N ILE A 100 -12.21 -25.05 -5.67
CA ILE A 100 -12.78 -24.26 -4.58
C ILE A 100 -12.66 -22.77 -4.90
N GLN A 101 -11.48 -22.30 -5.32
CA GLN A 101 -11.27 -20.92 -5.74
C GLN A 101 -12.23 -20.52 -6.88
N GLY A 102 -12.52 -21.43 -7.82
CA GLY A 102 -13.47 -21.18 -8.91
C GLY A 102 -14.92 -20.87 -8.48
N ARG A 103 -15.26 -21.05 -7.19
CA ARG A 103 -16.56 -20.64 -6.60
C ARG A 103 -16.56 -19.21 -6.08
N TYR A 104 -15.41 -18.55 -6.06
CA TYR A 104 -15.25 -17.19 -5.58
C TYR A 104 -14.97 -16.25 -6.75
N GLU A 105 -15.56 -15.06 -6.69
CA GLU A 105 -15.14 -13.94 -7.52
C GLU A 105 -13.90 -13.30 -6.90
N VAL A 106 -12.80 -13.25 -7.65
CA VAL A 106 -11.54 -12.69 -7.16
C VAL A 106 -11.44 -11.21 -7.54
N LEU A 107 -11.45 -10.34 -6.53
CA LEU A 107 -11.22 -8.92 -6.69
C LEU A 107 -9.77 -8.59 -6.29
N SER A 108 -8.93 -8.33 -7.27
CA SER A 108 -7.54 -7.92 -7.03
C SER A 108 -7.48 -6.46 -6.57
N LEU A 109 -7.15 -6.25 -5.29
CA LEU A 109 -6.85 -4.93 -4.77
C LEU A 109 -5.39 -4.58 -5.06
N VAL A 110 -5.15 -3.92 -6.19
CA VAL A 110 -3.83 -3.35 -6.49
C VAL A 110 -3.83 -1.89 -6.05
N GLU A 111 -3.04 -1.58 -5.03
CA GLU A 111 -2.81 -0.20 -4.60
C GLU A 111 -2.20 0.62 -5.75
N THR A 112 -2.93 1.63 -6.20
CA THR A 112 -2.44 2.58 -7.18
C THR A 112 -1.78 3.77 -6.48
N VAL A 113 -0.75 4.37 -7.11
CA VAL A 113 -0.15 5.63 -6.62
C VAL A 113 -1.22 6.70 -6.36
N THR A 114 -2.27 6.75 -7.19
CA THR A 114 -3.41 7.65 -7.01
C THR A 114 -4.15 7.40 -5.69
N GLN A 115 -4.44 6.14 -5.33
CA GLN A 115 -5.06 5.80 -4.05
C GLN A 115 -4.14 6.14 -2.88
N SER A 116 -2.84 5.84 -2.99
CA SER A 116 -1.87 6.22 -1.96
C SER A 116 -1.84 7.74 -1.75
N LEU A 117 -1.87 8.54 -2.82
CA LEU A 117 -1.99 10.01 -2.72
C LEU A 117 -3.28 10.46 -2.01
N HIS A 118 -4.40 9.78 -2.26
CA HIS A 118 -5.65 10.05 -1.56
C HIS A 118 -5.53 9.80 -0.05
N ILE A 119 -4.94 8.66 0.33
CA ILE A 119 -4.74 8.26 1.72
C ILE A 119 -3.77 9.22 2.42
N MET A 120 -2.60 9.46 1.82
CA MET A 120 -1.61 10.42 2.35
C MET A 120 -2.22 11.82 2.51
N GLY A 121 -3.04 12.27 1.57
CA GLY A 121 -3.72 13.55 1.66
C GLY A 121 -4.69 13.69 2.84
N GLN A 122 -5.17 12.59 3.43
CA GLN A 122 -5.98 12.62 4.66
C GLN A 122 -5.14 12.79 5.93
N VAL A 123 -3.84 12.49 5.86
CA VAL A 123 -2.91 12.64 7.00
C VAL A 123 -2.69 14.13 7.30
N PHE A 124 -2.68 14.97 6.27
CA PHE A 124 -2.33 16.38 6.40
C PHE A 124 -3.55 17.27 6.70
N GLN A 125 -3.63 17.75 7.95
CA GLN A 125 -4.63 18.74 8.36
C GLN A 125 -4.06 20.16 8.35
N ASN A 126 -4.01 20.77 7.17
CA ASN A 126 -3.43 22.11 7.00
C ASN A 126 -4.37 23.21 7.50
N LYS A 127 -3.98 23.94 8.57
CA LYS A 127 -4.69 25.12 9.10
C LYS A 127 -4.23 26.45 8.47
N LEU A 128 -3.64 26.39 7.28
CA LEU A 128 -3.08 27.55 6.59
C LEU A 128 -4.17 28.47 6.04
N SER A 129 -3.92 29.77 6.10
CA SER A 129 -4.79 30.77 5.47
C SER A 129 -4.72 30.71 3.94
N GLN A 130 -5.72 31.27 3.26
CA GLN A 130 -5.73 31.31 1.79
C GLN A 130 -4.55 32.10 1.21
N THR A 131 -4.05 33.12 1.91
CA THR A 131 -2.88 33.89 1.48
C THR A 131 -1.60 33.05 1.52
N GLN A 132 -1.42 32.22 2.54
CA GLN A 132 -0.30 31.28 2.65
C GLN A 132 -0.39 30.13 1.63
N LEU A 133 -1.61 29.66 1.32
CA LEU A 133 -1.81 28.56 0.38
C LEU A 133 -1.60 28.95 -1.10
N LYS A 134 -1.78 30.22 -1.47
CA LYS A 134 -1.61 30.69 -2.86
C LYS A 134 -0.23 30.39 -3.46
N PRO A 135 0.91 30.76 -2.85
CA PRO A 135 2.23 30.47 -3.41
C PRO A 135 2.49 28.95 -3.52
N ILE A 136 2.05 28.17 -2.54
CA ILE A 136 2.13 26.70 -2.55
C ILE A 136 1.38 26.13 -3.75
N GLN A 137 0.15 26.60 -3.99
CA GLN A 137 -0.66 26.15 -5.13
C GLN A 137 -0.02 26.50 -6.48
N ILE A 138 0.69 27.64 -6.60
CA ILE A 138 1.41 28.01 -7.82
C ILE A 138 2.56 27.04 -8.07
N LYS A 139 3.37 26.75 -7.06
CA LYS A 139 4.47 25.76 -7.14
C LYS A 139 3.93 24.38 -7.54
N ILE A 140 2.84 23.92 -6.91
CA ILE A 140 2.19 22.64 -7.24
C ILE A 140 1.67 22.63 -8.69
N LYS A 141 1.02 23.70 -9.14
CA LYS A 141 0.55 23.82 -10.54
C LYS A 141 1.69 23.70 -11.54
N ASN A 142 2.83 24.33 -11.26
CA ASN A 142 4.02 24.24 -12.10
C ASN A 142 4.56 22.81 -12.14
N ALA A 143 4.72 22.18 -10.97
CA ALA A 143 5.17 20.79 -10.88
C ALA A 143 4.24 19.83 -11.63
N VAL A 144 2.91 19.96 -11.47
CA VAL A 144 1.93 19.12 -12.21
C VAL A 144 2.05 19.31 -13.72
N LYS A 145 2.27 20.56 -14.18
CA LYS A 145 2.46 20.84 -15.61
C LYS A 145 3.67 20.08 -16.15
N VAL A 146 4.82 20.21 -15.50
CA VAL A 146 6.05 19.52 -15.89
C VAL A 146 5.89 17.99 -15.82
N LEU A 147 5.28 17.46 -14.76
CA LEU A 147 5.00 16.02 -14.63
C LEU A 147 4.13 15.51 -15.78
N LYS A 148 3.11 16.28 -16.19
CA LYS A 148 2.26 15.93 -17.34
C LYS A 148 3.01 15.95 -18.66
N GLU A 149 3.81 16.99 -18.91
CA GLU A 149 4.60 17.13 -20.14
C GLU A 149 5.62 15.99 -20.30
N ASN A 150 6.12 15.45 -19.19
CA ASN A 150 7.04 14.30 -19.18
C ASN A 150 6.33 12.94 -19.05
N GLN A 151 4.98 12.90 -19.10
CA GLN A 151 4.17 11.67 -18.98
C GLN A 151 4.39 10.89 -17.67
N LEU A 152 4.64 11.60 -16.57
CA LEU A 152 4.94 11.03 -15.25
C LEU A 152 3.76 11.03 -14.29
N LEU A 153 2.63 11.63 -14.67
CA LEU A 153 1.40 11.47 -13.91
C LEU A 153 0.79 10.07 -14.17
N PRO A 154 0.22 9.42 -13.15
CA PRO A 154 -0.55 8.19 -13.36
C PRO A 154 -1.62 8.39 -14.44
N VAL A 155 -1.81 7.40 -15.31
CA VAL A 155 -2.74 7.48 -16.46
C VAL A 155 -4.18 7.82 -16.03
N SER A 156 -4.58 7.35 -14.85
CA SER A 156 -5.89 7.61 -14.26
C SER A 156 -6.08 9.02 -13.69
N LEU A 157 -5.02 9.85 -13.69
CA LEU A 157 -5.00 11.12 -12.97
C LEU A 157 -4.99 12.32 -13.93
N ASP A 158 -6.14 12.99 -14.04
CA ASP A 158 -6.22 14.25 -14.77
C ASP A 158 -5.51 15.40 -14.03
N THR A 159 -5.20 16.48 -14.75
CA THR A 159 -4.45 17.64 -14.23
C THR A 159 -5.12 18.33 -13.04
N LYS A 160 -6.46 18.46 -13.04
CA LYS A 160 -7.18 19.13 -11.95
C LYS A 160 -7.18 18.25 -10.71
N THR A 161 -7.43 16.95 -10.88
CA THR A 161 -7.39 15.98 -9.79
C THR A 161 -5.98 15.89 -9.19
N ALA A 162 -4.93 15.84 -10.02
CA ALA A 162 -3.54 15.86 -9.57
C ALA A 162 -3.21 17.09 -8.71
N GLN A 163 -3.57 18.29 -9.19
CA GLN A 163 -3.36 19.53 -8.42
C GLN A 163 -4.07 19.50 -7.06
N ARG A 164 -5.29 18.96 -7.01
CA ARG A 164 -6.04 18.81 -5.76
C ARG A 164 -5.36 17.81 -4.82
N LEU A 165 -4.94 16.66 -5.31
CA LEU A 165 -4.28 15.64 -4.49
C LEU A 165 -2.94 16.12 -3.94
N PHE A 166 -2.08 16.69 -4.78
CA PHE A 166 -0.79 17.21 -4.30
C PHE A 166 -0.96 18.38 -3.34
N LYS A 167 -1.99 19.23 -3.53
CA LYS A 167 -2.33 20.26 -2.54
C LYS A 167 -2.70 19.64 -1.19
N ASN A 168 -3.47 18.56 -1.19
CA ASN A 168 -3.83 17.85 0.03
C ASN A 168 -2.63 17.11 0.65
N CYS A 169 -1.60 16.78 -0.14
CA CYS A 169 -0.36 16.17 0.33
C CYS A 169 0.69 17.19 0.82
N TYR A 170 0.42 18.50 0.78
CA TYR A 170 1.35 19.49 1.34
C TYR A 170 1.57 19.18 2.84
N PRO A 171 2.84 19.05 3.29
CA PRO A 171 4.03 19.70 2.74
C PRO A 171 4.95 18.84 1.85
N LEU A 172 4.50 17.68 1.36
CA LEU A 172 5.28 16.90 0.40
C LEU A 172 5.37 17.59 -0.96
N HIS A 173 6.57 17.69 -1.53
CA HIS A 173 6.71 18.13 -2.93
C HIS A 173 5.99 17.12 -3.85
N PRO A 174 5.36 17.54 -4.97
CA PRO A 174 4.65 16.61 -5.86
C PRO A 174 5.49 15.43 -6.36
N ILE A 175 6.80 15.64 -6.55
CA ILE A 175 7.72 14.54 -6.88
C ILE A 175 7.87 13.60 -5.67
N THR A 176 8.17 14.12 -4.48
CA THR A 176 8.26 13.34 -3.23
C THR A 176 6.99 12.52 -2.99
N ALA A 177 5.81 13.13 -3.14
CA ALA A 177 4.52 12.46 -2.97
C ALA A 177 4.27 11.33 -3.99
N LEU A 178 4.80 11.44 -5.21
CA LEU A 178 4.75 10.35 -6.20
C LEU A 178 5.73 9.22 -5.89
N LEU A 179 6.92 9.56 -5.40
CA LEU A 179 7.98 8.58 -5.13
C LEU A 179 7.71 7.76 -3.87
N LEU A 180 7.16 8.41 -2.84
CA LEU A 180 7.07 7.86 -1.49
C LEU A 180 6.32 6.52 -1.40
N PRO A 181 5.13 6.31 -2.02
CA PRO A 181 4.45 5.01 -1.98
C PRO A 181 5.27 3.90 -2.64
N THR A 182 5.84 4.16 -3.82
CA THR A 182 6.65 3.17 -4.54
C THR A 182 7.95 2.87 -3.82
N LEU A 183 8.54 3.86 -3.14
CA LEU A 183 9.71 3.66 -2.31
C LEU A 183 9.39 2.74 -1.12
N CYS A 184 8.29 3.00 -0.41
CA CYS A 184 7.89 2.17 0.73
C CYS A 184 7.67 0.71 0.33
N GLN A 185 7.11 0.47 -0.86
CA GLN A 185 6.93 -0.87 -1.43
C GLN A 185 8.25 -1.59 -1.74
N LYS A 186 9.31 -0.85 -2.07
CA LYS A 186 10.63 -1.42 -2.38
C LYS A 186 11.50 -1.64 -1.15
N VAL A 187 11.49 -0.67 -0.23
CA VAL A 187 12.43 -0.65 0.89
C VAL A 187 11.95 -1.53 2.06
N ALA A 188 10.64 -1.61 2.31
CA ALA A 188 10.12 -2.26 3.51
C ALA A 188 8.65 -2.74 3.37
N GLN A 189 7.89 -2.76 4.47
CA GLN A 189 6.48 -3.18 4.51
C GLN A 189 5.57 -2.01 4.11
N ASN A 190 5.28 -1.88 2.80
CA ASN A 190 4.28 -0.99 2.16
C ASN A 190 3.73 0.14 3.07
N GLU A 191 2.47 0.01 3.52
CA GLU A 191 1.74 1.05 4.24
C GLU A 191 2.27 1.32 5.65
N ARG A 192 2.70 0.28 6.38
CA ARG A 192 3.26 0.46 7.74
C ARG A 192 4.47 1.39 7.70
N THR A 193 5.34 1.19 6.71
CA THR A 193 6.54 2.01 6.56
C THR A 193 6.18 3.44 6.15
N LEU A 194 5.19 3.59 5.27
CA LEU A 194 4.67 4.90 4.87
C LEU A 194 4.14 5.69 6.09
N PHE A 195 3.29 5.09 6.90
CA PHE A 195 2.72 5.77 8.06
C PHE A 195 3.72 6.02 9.19
N ASN A 196 4.71 5.13 9.36
CA ASN A 196 5.84 5.40 10.26
C ASN A 196 6.62 6.64 9.80
N TYR A 197 6.94 6.77 8.50
CA TYR A 197 7.59 7.98 8.02
C TYR A 197 6.74 9.24 8.22
N LEU A 198 5.44 9.18 7.92
CA LEU A 198 4.55 10.34 7.96
C LEU A 198 4.21 10.81 9.38
N GLY A 199 4.07 9.89 10.34
CA GLY A 199 3.59 10.16 11.70
C GLY A 199 4.53 9.73 12.83
N GLY A 200 5.66 9.12 12.50
CA GLY A 200 6.67 8.66 13.46
C GLY A 200 7.46 9.80 14.07
N SER A 201 7.99 9.55 15.28
CA SER A 201 8.78 10.49 16.06
C SER A 201 10.30 10.23 15.96
N GLU A 202 10.70 9.25 15.17
CA GLU A 202 12.11 8.92 14.96
C GLU A 202 12.86 10.02 14.16
N PRO A 203 14.20 10.10 14.29
CA PRO A 203 15.00 11.04 13.52
C PRO A 203 14.76 10.90 12.02
N LEU A 204 14.80 12.02 11.29
CA LEU A 204 14.57 12.11 9.84
C LEU A 204 13.14 11.77 9.37
N ALA A 205 12.24 11.34 10.26
CA ALA A 205 10.82 11.21 9.93
C ALA A 205 10.22 12.59 9.61
N LEU A 206 9.04 12.58 9.00
CA LEU A 206 8.38 13.79 8.55
C LEU A 206 8.19 14.80 9.69
N LEU A 207 7.71 14.35 10.85
CA LEU A 207 7.47 15.24 12.00
C LEU A 207 8.74 16.00 12.42
N ALA A 208 9.89 15.31 12.51
CA ALA A 208 11.17 15.92 12.85
C ALA A 208 11.67 16.91 11.78
N LYS A 209 11.28 16.73 10.51
CA LYS A 209 11.58 17.67 9.42
C LYS A 209 10.67 18.91 9.51
N LEU A 210 9.39 18.73 9.81
CA LEU A 210 8.42 19.83 9.92
C LEU A 210 8.81 20.88 10.96
N ASP A 211 9.40 20.45 12.08
CA ASP A 211 9.88 21.36 13.13
C ASP A 211 10.95 22.37 12.64
N LYS A 212 11.59 22.07 11.50
CA LYS A 212 12.65 22.89 10.90
C LYS A 212 12.21 23.64 9.64
N MET A 213 10.96 23.47 9.21
CA MET A 213 10.44 24.04 7.95
C MET A 213 9.64 25.33 8.20
N ALA A 214 9.76 26.27 7.27
CA ALA A 214 8.87 27.41 7.19
C ALA A 214 7.64 27.09 6.32
N VAL A 215 6.58 27.89 6.48
CA VAL A 215 5.40 27.78 5.61
C VAL A 215 5.77 28.13 4.18
N GLY A 216 5.50 27.22 3.24
CA GLY A 216 5.85 27.38 1.83
C GLY A 216 7.04 26.53 1.38
N ASP A 217 7.75 25.93 2.34
CA ASP A 217 8.76 24.92 2.09
C ASP A 217 8.12 23.58 1.74
N PHE A 218 8.88 22.74 1.07
CA PHE A 218 8.47 21.38 0.73
C PHE A 218 9.48 20.37 1.26
N VAL A 219 8.97 19.19 1.56
CA VAL A 219 9.80 18.00 1.74
C VAL A 219 10.18 17.49 0.36
N LEU A 220 11.48 17.49 0.09
CA LEU A 220 12.07 17.17 -1.20
C LEU A 220 12.50 15.69 -1.27
N PRO A 221 12.79 15.15 -2.47
CA PRO A 221 13.24 13.77 -2.62
C PRO A 221 14.48 13.42 -1.79
N GLU A 222 15.39 14.36 -1.58
CA GLU A 222 16.56 14.18 -0.71
C GLU A 222 16.20 13.85 0.74
N ASP A 223 15.11 14.41 1.26
CA ASP A 223 14.70 14.22 2.66
C ASP A 223 14.27 12.78 2.89
N ILE A 224 13.53 12.22 1.92
CA ILE A 224 13.12 10.82 1.97
C ILE A 224 14.27 9.88 1.59
N PHE A 225 15.22 10.31 0.75
CA PHE A 225 16.46 9.55 0.57
C PHE A 225 17.18 9.37 1.91
N ASP A 226 17.31 10.45 2.70
CA ASP A 226 18.01 10.38 3.98
C ASP A 226 17.31 9.42 4.95
N TYR A 227 15.98 9.52 5.10
CA TYR A 227 15.22 8.62 5.96
C TYR A 227 15.30 7.15 5.53
N PHE A 228 15.07 6.85 4.25
CA PHE A 228 14.89 5.47 3.79
C PHE A 228 16.20 4.77 3.41
N LEU A 229 17.16 5.48 2.83
CA LEU A 229 18.36 4.88 2.22
C LEU A 229 19.62 5.08 3.07
N THR A 230 19.70 6.15 3.86
CA THR A 230 20.80 6.33 4.83
C THR A 230 20.39 5.99 6.28
N GLY A 231 19.09 5.83 6.54
CA GLY A 231 18.57 5.35 7.82
C GLY A 231 18.78 3.84 8.06
N GLN A 232 18.21 3.34 9.16
CA GLN A 232 18.37 1.95 9.60
C GLN A 232 17.42 0.94 8.90
N ILE A 233 16.75 1.35 7.82
CA ILE A 233 15.78 0.48 7.16
C ILE A 233 16.53 -0.56 6.34
N LEU A 234 16.61 -1.78 6.88
CA LEU A 234 17.18 -2.92 6.18
C LEU A 234 16.23 -3.37 5.06
N THR A 235 16.62 -3.07 3.83
CA THR A 235 15.96 -3.59 2.62
C THR A 235 16.71 -4.79 2.07
N ASN A 236 15.98 -5.77 1.55
CA ASN A 236 16.54 -6.89 0.77
C ASN A 236 16.51 -6.63 -0.75
N ASP A 237 16.01 -5.47 -1.20
CA ASP A 237 16.01 -5.10 -2.62
C ASP A 237 17.44 -4.72 -3.05
N LEU A 238 18.06 -5.60 -3.84
CA LEU A 238 19.43 -5.44 -4.34
C LEU A 238 19.63 -4.16 -5.16
N GLN A 239 18.60 -3.70 -5.87
CA GLN A 239 18.68 -2.45 -6.64
C GLN A 239 18.75 -1.24 -5.70
N VAL A 240 17.94 -1.24 -4.63
CA VAL A 240 17.99 -0.18 -3.62
C VAL A 240 19.38 -0.15 -2.98
N GLN A 241 19.87 -1.30 -2.50
CA GLN A 241 21.19 -1.39 -1.86
C GLN A 241 22.31 -0.88 -2.77
N ARG A 242 22.32 -1.33 -4.03
CA ARG A 242 23.32 -0.92 -5.02
C ARG A 242 23.28 0.58 -5.27
N THR A 243 22.09 1.15 -5.52
CA THR A 243 21.95 2.58 -5.79
C THR A 243 22.35 3.43 -4.58
N THR A 244 22.02 3.00 -3.36
CA THR A 244 22.48 3.66 -2.13
C THR A 244 24.00 3.72 -2.05
N VAL A 245 24.69 2.60 -2.31
CA VAL A 245 26.16 2.54 -2.31
C VAL A 245 26.75 3.44 -3.39
N GLU A 246 26.20 3.40 -4.61
CA GLU A 246 26.65 4.25 -5.73
C GLU A 246 26.52 5.75 -5.40
N VAL A 247 25.39 6.16 -4.84
CA VAL A 247 25.14 7.56 -4.45
C VAL A 247 26.05 7.98 -3.30
N ASN A 248 26.21 7.17 -2.27
CA ASN A 248 27.09 7.48 -1.15
C ASN A 248 28.55 7.57 -1.59
N SER A 249 29.02 6.65 -2.44
CA SER A 249 30.36 6.72 -3.03
C SER A 249 30.55 7.95 -3.92
N ALA A 250 29.49 8.40 -4.62
CA ALA A 250 29.55 9.65 -5.37
C ALA A 250 29.67 10.84 -4.44
N ILE A 251 28.84 10.91 -3.39
CA ILE A 251 28.87 11.97 -2.37
C ILE A 251 30.25 12.06 -1.70
N GLU A 252 30.87 10.93 -1.34
CA GLU A 252 32.22 10.90 -0.74
C GLU A 252 33.32 11.44 -1.66
N ARG A 253 33.14 11.36 -2.99
CA ARG A 253 34.09 11.89 -3.98
C ARG A 253 33.95 13.40 -4.19
N PHE A 254 32.78 13.96 -3.94
CA PHE A 254 32.59 15.41 -3.94
C PHE A 254 33.10 15.96 -2.61
N LEU A 255 34.03 16.93 -2.66
CA LEU A 255 34.45 17.67 -1.47
C LEU A 255 33.19 18.33 -0.88
N THR A 256 32.87 17.94 0.35
CA THR A 256 31.58 18.01 1.08
C THR A 256 30.95 19.39 1.28
N ASN A 257 31.38 20.43 0.57
CA ASN A 257 30.97 21.81 0.79
C ASN A 257 29.83 22.29 -0.13
N ASN A 258 29.44 21.53 -1.15
CA ASN A 258 28.31 21.89 -2.02
C ASN A 258 27.03 21.10 -1.67
N ILE A 259 26.19 21.70 -0.82
CA ILE A 259 24.94 21.09 -0.36
C ILE A 259 23.99 20.80 -1.53
N GLU A 260 23.92 21.70 -2.53
CA GLU A 260 23.03 21.56 -3.69
C GLU A 260 23.42 20.34 -4.57
N GLU A 261 24.71 20.09 -4.76
CA GLU A 261 25.19 18.93 -5.51
C GLU A 261 24.86 17.62 -4.77
N VAL A 262 25.01 17.59 -3.45
CA VAL A 262 24.65 16.43 -2.62
C VAL A 262 23.15 16.16 -2.69
N SER A 263 22.33 17.21 -2.54
CA SER A 263 20.87 17.20 -2.71
C SER A 263 20.44 16.65 -4.07
N LEU A 264 21.10 17.10 -5.14
CA LEU A 264 20.86 16.64 -6.50
C LEU A 264 21.20 15.16 -6.67
N LEU A 265 22.35 14.71 -6.16
CA LEU A 265 22.77 13.31 -6.23
C LEU A 265 21.79 12.38 -5.50
N LYS A 266 21.33 12.77 -4.30
CA LYS A 266 20.31 12.03 -3.55
C LYS A 266 19.01 11.92 -4.33
N THR A 267 18.57 13.03 -4.93
CA THR A 267 17.37 13.07 -5.77
C THR A 267 17.51 12.14 -6.98
N ILE A 268 18.62 12.21 -7.72
CA ILE A 268 18.90 11.31 -8.87
C ILE A 268 18.92 9.85 -8.42
N GLY A 269 19.58 9.55 -7.30
CA GLY A 269 19.62 8.22 -6.70
C GLY A 269 18.23 7.66 -6.46
N LEU A 270 17.36 8.45 -5.83
CA LEU A 270 16.00 8.02 -5.55
C LEU A 270 15.16 7.76 -6.82
N LEU A 271 15.31 8.62 -7.83
CA LEU A 271 14.64 8.43 -9.12
C LEU A 271 15.09 7.12 -9.80
N ASN A 272 16.38 6.81 -9.72
CA ASN A 272 16.94 5.56 -10.27
C ASN A 272 16.38 4.32 -9.57
N VAL A 273 16.23 4.35 -8.23
CA VAL A 273 15.63 3.25 -7.45
C VAL A 273 14.22 2.93 -7.92
N ILE A 274 13.44 3.95 -8.27
CA ILE A 274 12.04 3.80 -8.66
C ILE A 274 11.89 3.43 -10.15
N SER A 275 12.96 3.55 -10.95
CA SER A 275 13.14 3.10 -12.35
C SER A 275 12.10 3.58 -13.38
N LYS A 276 11.01 4.21 -12.94
CA LYS A 276 9.91 4.72 -13.77
C LYS A 276 9.97 6.22 -14.03
N ILE A 277 10.86 6.94 -13.35
CA ILE A 277 10.99 8.40 -13.50
C ILE A 277 12.41 8.73 -13.94
N PRO A 278 12.62 9.30 -15.15
CA PRO A 278 13.94 9.68 -15.59
C PRO A 278 14.44 10.90 -14.81
N ALA A 279 15.73 10.96 -14.50
CA ALA A 279 16.37 12.14 -13.93
C ALA A 279 16.59 13.24 -14.98
N SER A 280 15.51 13.74 -15.58
CA SER A 280 15.58 14.79 -16.61
C SER A 280 15.80 16.17 -15.98
N LYS A 281 16.49 17.06 -16.71
CA LYS A 281 16.79 18.43 -16.25
C LYS A 281 15.53 19.24 -15.88
N SER A 282 14.41 18.99 -16.56
CA SER A 282 13.12 19.64 -16.26
C SER A 282 12.57 19.24 -14.89
N LEU A 283 12.80 18.00 -14.45
CA LEU A 283 12.33 17.50 -13.16
C LEU A 283 13.26 17.90 -12.02
N LEU A 284 14.57 17.81 -12.24
CA LEU A 284 15.56 18.19 -11.23
C LEU A 284 15.41 19.67 -10.86
N ARG A 285 15.14 20.55 -11.85
CA ARG A 285 14.81 21.96 -11.62
C ARG A 285 13.56 22.24 -10.78
N LEU A 286 12.68 21.26 -10.58
CA LEU A 286 11.55 21.41 -9.64
C LEU A 286 11.97 21.14 -8.19
N CYS A 287 13.05 20.40 -8.00
CA CYS A 287 13.60 20.05 -6.69
C CYS A 287 14.71 21.02 -6.26
N ASP A 288 15.23 21.86 -7.17
CA ASP A 288 16.16 22.92 -6.85
C ASP A 288 15.42 24.05 -6.09
N SER A 289 15.87 24.34 -4.87
CA SER A 289 15.35 25.40 -3.99
C SER A 289 15.54 26.81 -4.52
#